data_AF-A0A1F4QPH2-F1
#
_entry.id   AF-A0A1F4QPH2-F1
#
_cell.length_a   1.000
_cell.length_b   1.000
_cell.length_c   1.000
_cell.angle_alpha   90.00
_cell.angle_beta   90.00
_cell.angle_gamma   90.00
#
_symmetry.space_group_name_H-M   'P 1'
#
loop_
_entity.id
_entity.type
_entity.pdbx_description
1 polymer ?
#
loop_
_entity_poly.entity_id
_entity_poly.type
_entity_poly.pdbx_seq_one_letter_code
_entity_poly.pdbx_strand_id
1 'polypeptide(L)'
;MKVDMKLIEKKNIQIDRSILLITAWFTCLFMRTSLQHCAIDPFPGFLLLLNRQFNQLSCFIFMLMQFFVFDYINDAIGGWTLITAISYASIAVYLNFYTHNKRITIAQSILYTATAAICFDAITLWIGPLYFGQPITSALIGQIPFTIDHVIRACLFNVAIKAIYEQTSCIKNKQTT
;
A
#
# COMPACT_ATOMS: atom_id res chain seq x y z
N MET A 1 3.26 -41.18 34.12
CA MET A 1 2.16 -40.43 33.46
C MET A 1 2.75 -39.78 32.20
N LYS A 2 2.59 -40.42 31.02
CA LYS A 2 3.08 -39.86 29.75
C LYS A 2 2.07 -38.80 29.31
N VAL A 3 2.46 -37.54 29.35
CA VAL A 3 1.69 -36.46 28.73
C VAL A 3 1.70 -36.75 27.23
N ASP A 4 0.53 -37.03 26.68
CA ASP A 4 0.37 -37.31 25.26
C ASP A 4 0.63 -36.01 24.47
N MET A 5 1.85 -35.85 23.97
CA MET A 5 2.29 -34.69 23.19
C MET A 5 1.59 -34.56 21.83
N LYS A 6 0.63 -35.42 21.50
CA LYS A 6 -0.15 -35.37 20.25
C LYS A 6 -1.28 -34.33 20.24
N LEU A 7 -1.53 -33.60 21.33
CA LEU A 7 -2.61 -32.61 21.41
C LEU A 7 -2.24 -31.18 20.98
N ILE A 8 -0.98 -30.92 20.60
CA ILE A 8 -0.60 -29.66 19.97
C ILE A 8 -0.52 -29.88 18.46
N GLU A 9 -1.65 -30.20 17.86
CA GLU A 9 -1.83 -30.10 16.43
C GLU A 9 -1.75 -28.60 16.09
N LYS A 10 -0.54 -28.12 15.80
CA LYS A 10 -0.27 -26.75 15.35
C LYS A 10 -1.08 -26.54 14.08
N LYS A 11 -2.26 -25.92 14.23
CA LYS A 11 -3.07 -25.42 13.12
C LYS A 11 -2.13 -24.63 12.21
N ASN A 12 -1.85 -25.19 11.04
CA ASN A 12 -1.08 -24.55 10.00
C ASN A 12 -1.92 -23.36 9.53
N ILE A 13 -1.68 -22.16 10.07
CA ILE A 13 -2.42 -20.96 9.70
C ILE A 13 -1.92 -20.56 8.30
N GLN A 14 -2.48 -21.23 7.29
CA GLN A 14 -2.52 -20.71 5.94
C GLN A 14 -3.37 -19.45 6.01
N ILE A 15 -2.72 -18.29 6.21
CA ILE A 15 -3.38 -16.99 6.10
C ILE A 15 -4.02 -16.97 4.72
N ASP A 16 -5.35 -17.05 4.73
CA ASP A 16 -6.17 -16.96 3.54
C ASP A 16 -5.82 -15.64 2.84
N ARG A 17 -5.72 -15.66 1.51
CA ARG A 17 -5.52 -14.43 0.72
C ARG A 17 -6.57 -13.38 1.11
N SER A 18 -7.79 -13.82 1.39
CA SER A 18 -8.88 -12.98 1.87
C SER A 18 -8.56 -12.30 3.19
N ILE A 19 -7.94 -13.00 4.15
CA ILE A 19 -7.52 -12.42 5.44
C ILE A 19 -6.42 -11.38 5.22
N LEU A 20 -5.45 -11.64 4.34
CA LEU A 20 -4.42 -10.65 4.03
C LEU A 20 -5.02 -9.39 3.40
N LEU A 21 -5.93 -9.57 2.44
CA LEU A 21 -6.60 -8.45 1.78
C LEU A 21 -7.38 -7.60 2.80
N ILE A 22 -8.18 -8.24 3.65
CA ILE A 22 -8.99 -7.56 4.68
C ILE A 22 -8.08 -6.84 5.68
N THR A 23 -7.06 -7.51 6.20
CA THR A 23 -6.12 -6.90 7.17
C THR A 23 -5.34 -5.75 6.56
N ALA A 24 -4.84 -5.89 5.34
CA ALA A 24 -4.20 -4.79 4.62
C ALA A 24 -5.18 -3.63 4.40
N TRP A 25 -6.44 -3.93 4.04
CA TRP A 25 -7.46 -2.91 3.83
C TRP A 25 -7.72 -2.10 5.10
N PHE A 26 -8.00 -2.77 6.22
CA PHE A 26 -8.24 -2.09 7.50
C PHE A 26 -7.00 -1.38 8.03
N THR A 27 -5.80 -1.94 7.83
CA THR A 27 -4.55 -1.29 8.24
C THR A 27 -4.34 0.01 7.46
N CYS A 28 -4.51 -0.03 6.12
CA CYS A 28 -4.41 1.16 5.29
C CYS A 28 -5.42 2.23 5.71
N LEU A 29 -6.68 1.83 5.92
CA LEU A 29 -7.74 2.76 6.32
C LEU A 29 -7.44 3.37 7.69
N PHE A 30 -7.08 2.54 8.67
CA PHE A 30 -6.75 3.01 10.03
C PHE A 30 -5.55 3.97 10.04
N MET A 31 -4.50 3.65 9.30
CA MET A 31 -3.34 4.53 9.19
C MET A 31 -3.72 5.87 8.55
N ARG A 32 -4.55 5.84 7.50
CA ARG A 32 -5.02 7.08 6.87
C ARG A 32 -5.95 7.90 7.75
N THR A 33 -6.82 7.30 8.57
CA THR A 33 -7.73 8.06 9.44
C THR A 33 -7.05 8.54 10.71
N SER A 34 -6.22 7.71 11.34
CA SER A 34 -5.68 7.97 12.68
C SER A 34 -4.32 8.65 12.65
N LEU A 35 -3.54 8.46 11.58
CA LEU A 35 -2.20 9.01 11.41
C LEU A 35 -2.16 10.06 10.29
N GLN A 36 -3.28 10.75 10.04
CA GLN A 36 -3.36 11.87 9.07
C GLN A 36 -2.20 12.86 9.27
N HIS A 37 -1.90 13.19 10.53
CA HIS A 37 -0.83 14.10 10.92
C HIS A 37 0.59 13.58 10.62
N CYS A 38 0.78 12.26 10.55
CA CYS A 38 2.08 11.68 10.24
C CYS A 38 2.33 11.57 8.72
N ALA A 39 1.33 11.91 7.88
CA ALA A 39 1.40 11.82 6.42
C ALA A 39 1.99 10.49 5.91
N ILE A 40 1.83 9.41 6.67
CA ILE A 40 2.25 8.07 6.26
C ILE A 40 1.18 7.60 5.28
N ASP A 41 1.46 7.67 3.98
CA ASP A 41 0.63 6.98 3.00
C ASP A 41 1.06 5.49 2.98
N PRO A 42 0.23 4.57 3.51
CA PRO A 42 0.58 3.17 3.56
C PRO A 42 0.52 2.50 2.18
N PHE A 43 -0.13 3.13 1.19
CA PHE A 43 -0.45 2.49 -0.08
C PHE A 43 0.77 2.13 -0.92
N PRO A 44 1.75 3.01 -1.17
CA PRO A 44 2.91 2.64 -1.97
C PRO A 44 3.74 1.50 -1.34
N GLY A 45 3.64 1.32 -0.01
CA GLY A 45 4.26 0.20 0.69
C GLY A 45 3.47 -1.10 0.61
N PHE A 46 2.14 -1.06 0.70
CA PHE A 46 1.29 -2.24 0.53
C PHE A 46 1.14 -2.68 -0.94
N LEU A 47 1.32 -1.77 -1.89
CA LEU A 47 1.14 -2.03 -3.32
C LEU A 47 1.90 -3.28 -3.79
N LEU A 48 3.15 -3.44 -3.35
CA LEU A 48 4.00 -4.55 -3.77
C LEU A 48 3.60 -5.88 -3.14
N LEU A 49 3.12 -5.86 -1.90
CA LEU A 49 2.60 -7.06 -1.25
C LEU A 49 1.33 -7.53 -1.94
N LEU A 50 0.40 -6.60 -2.21
CA LEU A 50 -0.85 -6.89 -2.91
C LEU A 50 -0.59 -7.35 -4.34
N ASN A 51 0.31 -6.67 -5.07
CA ASN A 51 0.58 -6.98 -6.47
C ASN A 51 1.16 -8.37 -6.70
N ARG A 52 1.88 -8.91 -5.71
CA ARG A 52 2.41 -10.28 -5.77
C ARG A 52 1.35 -11.36 -5.57
N GLN A 53 0.25 -11.04 -4.87
CA GLN A 53 -0.75 -12.04 -4.48
C GLN A 53 -2.06 -11.94 -5.27
N PHE A 54 -2.36 -10.76 -5.78
CA PHE A 54 -3.63 -10.45 -6.44
C PHE A 54 -3.40 -9.97 -7.88
N ASN A 55 -4.43 -10.14 -8.71
CA ASN A 55 -4.41 -9.66 -10.10
C ASN A 55 -4.67 -8.14 -10.15
N GLN A 56 -4.44 -7.57 -11.33
CA GLN A 56 -4.62 -6.14 -11.62
C GLN A 56 -6.00 -5.61 -11.19
N LEU A 57 -7.08 -6.31 -11.53
CA LEU A 57 -8.45 -5.88 -11.22
C LEU A 57 -8.69 -5.82 -9.71
N SER A 58 -8.20 -6.79 -8.95
CA SER A 58 -8.32 -6.81 -7.49
C SER A 58 -7.56 -5.64 -6.87
N CYS A 59 -6.34 -5.36 -7.34
CA CYS A 59 -5.55 -4.22 -6.89
C CYS A 59 -6.23 -2.89 -7.24
N PHE A 60 -6.82 -2.78 -8.44
CA PHE A 60 -7.57 -1.61 -8.87
C PHE A 60 -8.77 -1.33 -7.94
N ILE A 61 -9.64 -2.33 -7.74
CA ILE A 61 -10.83 -2.21 -6.90
C ILE A 61 -10.45 -1.92 -5.45
N PHE A 62 -9.42 -2.60 -4.92
CA PHE A 62 -8.92 -2.36 -3.56
C PHE A 62 -8.55 -0.90 -3.36
N MET A 63 -7.75 -0.34 -4.27
CA MET A 63 -7.27 1.05 -4.17
C MET A 63 -8.41 2.04 -4.38
N LEU A 64 -9.30 1.78 -5.33
CA LEU A 64 -10.46 2.64 -5.57
C LEU A 64 -11.35 2.71 -4.31
N MET A 65 -11.74 1.57 -3.76
CA MET A 65 -12.61 1.51 -2.58
C MET A 65 -11.97 2.12 -1.33
N GLN A 66 -10.66 2.00 -1.18
CA GLN A 66 -9.92 2.64 -0.09
C GLN A 66 -10.13 4.15 -0.05
N PHE A 67 -9.97 4.83 -1.18
CA PHE A 67 -10.15 6.28 -1.27
C PHE A 67 -11.61 6.69 -1.06
N PHE A 68 -12.55 5.98 -1.70
CA PHE A 68 -13.97 6.27 -1.52
C PHE A 68 -14.44 6.11 -0.08
N VAL A 69 -14.05 5.03 0.60
CA VAL A 69 -14.46 4.82 2.00
C VAL A 69 -13.75 5.80 2.93
N PHE A 70 -12.46 6.06 2.69
CA PHE A 70 -11.73 7.06 3.47
C PHE A 70 -12.37 8.44 3.37
N ASP A 71 -12.65 8.93 2.16
CA ASP A 71 -13.26 10.24 1.97
C ASP A 71 -14.73 10.27 2.44
N TYR A 72 -15.46 9.15 2.34
CA TYR A 72 -16.79 9.01 2.94
C TYR A 72 -16.76 9.20 4.46
N ILE A 73 -15.83 8.55 5.16
CA ILE A 73 -15.69 8.63 6.62
C ILE A 73 -15.32 10.06 7.08
N ASN A 74 -14.62 10.82 6.24
CA ASN A 74 -14.17 12.18 6.55
C ASN A 74 -15.08 13.27 5.97
N ASP A 75 -16.26 12.94 5.46
CA ASP A 75 -17.19 13.87 4.79
C ASP A 75 -16.51 14.69 3.67
N ALA A 76 -15.55 14.07 2.97
CA ALA A 76 -14.67 14.71 1.99
C ALA A 76 -14.90 14.21 0.55
N ILE A 77 -15.99 13.47 0.29
CA ILE A 77 -16.31 12.99 -1.06
C ILE A 77 -16.45 14.17 -2.03
N GLY A 78 -15.70 14.13 -3.13
CA GLY A 78 -15.80 15.10 -4.20
C GLY A 78 -15.00 14.75 -5.44
N GLY A 79 -14.79 15.73 -6.32
CA GLY A 79 -13.97 15.55 -7.53
C GLY A 79 -12.54 15.11 -7.21
N TRP A 80 -11.99 15.58 -6.09
CA TRP A 80 -10.66 15.17 -5.63
C TRP A 80 -10.57 13.68 -5.26
N THR A 81 -11.64 13.10 -4.71
CA THR A 81 -11.74 11.65 -4.44
C THR A 81 -11.55 10.86 -5.73
N LEU A 82 -12.22 11.26 -6.82
CA LEU A 82 -12.09 10.58 -8.11
C LEU A 82 -10.66 10.69 -8.66
N ILE A 83 -10.08 11.90 -8.64
CA ILE A 83 -8.73 12.15 -9.14
C ILE A 83 -7.72 11.26 -8.40
N THR A 84 -7.76 11.27 -7.06
CA THR A 84 -6.80 10.53 -6.23
C THR A 84 -7.03 9.01 -6.31
N ALA A 85 -8.27 8.54 -6.24
CA ALA A 85 -8.62 7.13 -6.35
C ALA A 85 -8.17 6.53 -7.68
N ILE A 86 -8.48 7.19 -8.80
CA ILE A 86 -8.12 6.71 -10.14
C ILE A 86 -6.60 6.73 -10.33
N SER A 87 -5.92 7.77 -9.85
CA SER A 87 -4.45 7.87 -9.96
C SER A 87 -3.77 6.70 -9.24
N TYR A 88 -4.13 6.45 -7.98
CA TYR A 88 -3.57 5.35 -7.21
C TYR A 88 -3.94 3.97 -7.76
N ALA A 89 -5.20 3.78 -8.17
CA ALA A 89 -5.65 2.52 -8.74
C ALA A 89 -4.92 2.21 -10.07
N SER A 90 -4.68 3.23 -10.89
CA SER A 90 -3.92 3.09 -12.14
C SER A 90 -2.45 2.75 -11.88
N ILE A 91 -1.81 3.42 -10.92
CA ILE A 91 -0.43 3.10 -10.50
C ILE A 91 -0.34 1.67 -9.96
N ALA A 92 -1.34 1.22 -9.20
CA ALA A 92 -1.40 -0.15 -8.70
C ALA A 92 -1.48 -1.17 -9.85
N VAL A 93 -2.34 -0.94 -10.84
CA VAL A 93 -2.43 -1.79 -12.04
C VAL A 93 -1.11 -1.81 -12.80
N TYR A 94 -0.51 -0.63 -13.02
CA TYR A 94 0.78 -0.51 -13.72
C TYR A 94 1.86 -1.32 -13.01
N LEU A 95 2.04 -1.13 -11.70
CA LEU A 95 3.05 -1.87 -10.93
C LEU A 95 2.74 -3.36 -10.84
N ASN A 96 1.46 -3.75 -10.81
CA ASN A 96 1.06 -5.15 -10.83
C ASN A 96 1.57 -5.83 -12.10
N PHE A 97 1.40 -5.20 -13.27
CA PHE A 97 1.92 -5.73 -14.54
C PHE A 97 3.41 -6.13 -14.49
N TYR A 98 4.25 -5.31 -13.82
CA TYR A 98 5.68 -5.59 -13.73
C TYR A 98 6.06 -6.57 -12.62
N THR A 99 5.30 -6.62 -11.52
CA THR A 99 5.70 -7.33 -10.28
C THR A 99 4.89 -8.59 -10.01
N HIS A 100 3.79 -8.81 -10.70
CA HIS A 100 2.89 -9.94 -10.51
C HIS A 100 3.63 -11.27 -10.70
N ASN A 101 3.46 -12.20 -9.74
CA ASN A 101 4.12 -13.50 -9.68
C ASN A 101 5.65 -13.49 -9.73
N LYS A 102 6.30 -12.33 -9.55
CA LYS A 102 7.76 -12.23 -9.51
C LYS A 102 8.27 -12.15 -8.07
N ARG A 103 9.45 -12.71 -7.84
CA ARG A 103 10.21 -12.44 -6.61
C ARG A 103 10.88 -11.08 -6.76
N ILE A 104 10.65 -10.20 -5.80
CA ILE A 104 11.14 -8.82 -5.80
C ILE A 104 12.20 -8.70 -4.70
N THR A 105 13.39 -8.21 -5.04
CA THR A 105 14.44 -7.93 -4.06
C THR A 105 14.08 -6.70 -3.22
N ILE A 106 14.77 -6.47 -2.10
CA ILE A 106 14.55 -5.27 -1.28
C ILE A 106 14.85 -3.98 -2.07
N ALA A 107 15.92 -4.00 -2.88
CA ALA A 107 16.26 -2.84 -3.72
C ALA A 107 15.17 -2.55 -4.76
N GLN A 108 14.65 -3.59 -5.42
CA GLN A 108 13.53 -3.45 -6.36
C GLN A 108 12.27 -2.98 -5.65
N SER A 109 11.99 -3.45 -4.42
CA SER A 109 10.82 -3.02 -3.69
C SER A 109 10.88 -1.54 -3.34
N ILE A 110 12.03 -1.06 -2.87
CA ILE A 110 12.27 0.38 -2.63
C ILE A 110 12.08 1.17 -3.92
N LEU A 111 12.68 0.72 -5.03
CA LEU A 111 12.58 1.40 -6.32
C LEU A 111 11.12 1.55 -6.76
N TYR A 112 10.35 0.45 -6.79
CA TYR A 112 8.96 0.50 -7.23
C TYR A 112 8.07 1.33 -6.31
N THR A 113 8.29 1.28 -5.00
CA THR A 113 7.57 2.12 -4.04
C THR A 113 7.89 3.60 -4.23
N ALA A 114 9.16 3.96 -4.42
CA ALA A 114 9.57 5.33 -4.71
C ALA A 114 8.97 5.82 -6.04
N THR A 115 9.01 4.99 -7.09
CA THR A 115 8.39 5.31 -8.38
C THR A 115 6.88 5.54 -8.24
N ALA A 116 6.16 4.70 -7.48
CA ALA A 116 4.73 4.89 -7.23
C ALA A 116 4.43 6.25 -6.60
N ALA A 117 5.15 6.60 -5.53
CA ALA A 117 4.95 7.85 -4.81
C ALA A 117 5.27 9.06 -5.71
N ILE A 118 6.40 9.05 -6.42
CA ILE A 118 6.78 10.13 -7.34
C ILE A 118 5.76 10.28 -8.48
N CYS A 119 5.29 9.18 -9.06
CA CYS A 119 4.29 9.23 -10.13
C CYS A 119 2.96 9.81 -9.62
N PHE A 120 2.50 9.39 -8.45
CA PHE A 120 1.29 9.92 -7.84
C PHE A 120 1.41 11.43 -7.59
N ASP A 121 2.51 11.82 -6.95
CA ASP A 121 2.80 13.21 -6.60
C ASP A 121 2.93 14.12 -7.83
N ALA A 122 3.53 13.60 -8.91
CA ALA A 122 3.59 14.30 -10.19
C ALA A 122 2.18 14.52 -10.77
N ILE A 123 1.31 13.51 -10.73
CA ILE A 123 -0.09 13.65 -11.19
C ILE A 123 -0.81 14.71 -10.34
N THR A 124 -0.66 14.68 -9.02
CA THR A 124 -1.32 15.66 -8.13
C THR A 124 -0.73 17.06 -8.27
N LEU A 125 0.55 17.20 -8.61
CA LEU A 125 1.16 18.50 -8.90
C LEU A 125 0.61 19.13 -10.18
N TRP A 126 0.28 18.34 -11.19
CA TRP A 126 -0.28 18.89 -12.43
C TRP A 126 -1.77 19.20 -12.30
N ILE A 127 -2.53 18.37 -11.59
CA ILE A 127 -3.99 18.51 -11.48
C ILE A 127 -4.39 19.42 -10.32
N GLY A 128 -3.70 19.31 -9.17
CA GLY A 128 -4.02 20.04 -7.95
C GLY A 128 -4.07 21.56 -8.14
N PRO A 129 -3.06 22.20 -8.76
CA PRO A 129 -3.06 23.64 -8.98
C PRO A 129 -4.26 24.14 -9.78
N LEU A 130 -4.62 23.39 -10.82
CA LEU A 130 -5.79 23.69 -11.64
C LEU A 130 -7.09 23.51 -10.85
N TYR A 131 -7.20 22.43 -10.09
CA TYR A 131 -8.40 22.10 -9.32
C TYR A 131 -8.65 23.07 -8.15
N PHE A 132 -7.60 23.50 -7.47
CA PHE A 132 -7.68 24.38 -6.29
C PHE A 132 -7.44 25.86 -6.61
N GLY A 133 -7.19 26.22 -7.88
CA GLY A 133 -6.93 27.59 -8.29
C GLY A 133 -5.65 28.20 -7.70
N GLN A 134 -4.67 27.38 -7.30
CA GLN A 134 -3.41 27.84 -6.73
C GLN A 134 -2.33 28.07 -7.82
N PRO A 135 -1.41 29.02 -7.64
CA PRO A 135 -0.29 29.19 -8.56
C PRO A 135 0.60 27.93 -8.62
N ILE A 136 0.95 27.48 -9.84
CA ILE A 136 1.82 26.31 -10.05
C ILE A 136 3.17 26.45 -9.34
N THR A 137 3.74 27.66 -9.29
CA THR A 137 5.01 27.94 -8.61
C THR A 137 4.92 27.68 -7.11
N SER A 138 3.81 28.09 -6.47
CA SER A 138 3.58 27.83 -5.05
C SER A 138 3.38 26.34 -4.79
N ALA A 139 2.63 25.65 -5.66
CA ALA A 139 2.43 24.21 -5.55
C ALA A 139 3.75 23.44 -5.71
N LEU A 140 4.60 23.83 -6.66
CA LEU A 140 5.89 23.19 -6.90
C LEU A 140 6.83 23.29 -5.68
N ILE A 141 6.88 24.47 -5.04
CA ILE A 141 7.69 24.69 -3.84
C ILE A 141 7.24 23.79 -2.69
N GLY A 142 5.92 23.62 -2.50
CA GLY A 142 5.39 22.71 -1.47
C GLY A 142 5.52 21.23 -1.84
N GLN A 143 5.44 20.91 -3.13
CA GLN A 143 5.45 19.53 -3.62
C GLN A 143 6.81 18.85 -3.43
N ILE A 144 7.93 19.54 -3.67
CA ILE A 144 9.26 18.95 -3.55
C ILE A 144 9.52 18.37 -2.15
N PRO A 145 9.39 19.14 -1.04
CA PRO A 145 9.61 18.60 0.30
C PRO A 145 8.57 17.53 0.65
N PHE A 146 7.31 17.69 0.22
CA PHE A 146 6.27 16.69 0.41
C PHE A 146 6.65 15.35 -0.26
N THR A 147 7.13 15.37 -1.48
CA THR A 147 7.48 14.15 -2.23
C THR A 147 8.69 13.44 -1.66
N ILE A 148 9.71 14.17 -1.22
CA ILE A 148 10.87 13.56 -0.53
C ILE A 148 10.40 12.80 0.72
N ASP A 149 9.59 13.47 1.52
CA ASP A 149 9.06 12.96 2.77
C ASP A 149 8.09 11.77 2.56
N HIS A 150 7.23 11.87 1.54
CA HIS A 150 6.35 10.79 1.08
C HIS A 150 7.14 9.56 0.64
N VAL A 151 8.18 9.72 -0.19
CA VAL A 151 9.04 8.62 -0.66
C VAL A 151 9.76 7.94 0.51
N ILE A 152 10.34 8.70 1.44
CA ILE A 152 11.07 8.14 2.59
C ILE A 152 10.13 7.27 3.44
N ARG A 153 8.98 7.81 3.85
CA ARG A 153 8.01 7.07 4.68
C ARG A 153 7.49 5.83 3.97
N ALA A 154 7.13 5.97 2.70
CA ALA A 154 6.63 4.86 1.89
C ALA A 154 7.65 3.72 1.80
N CYS A 155 8.92 4.05 1.55
CA CYS A 155 9.99 3.05 1.45
C CYS A 155 10.27 2.37 2.80
N LEU A 156 10.34 3.14 3.90
CA LEU A 156 10.52 2.58 5.24
C LEU A 156 9.38 1.62 5.59
N PHE A 157 8.14 2.03 5.32
CA PHE A 157 6.97 1.21 5.58
C PHE A 157 6.95 -0.07 4.72
N ASN A 158 7.28 0.04 3.42
CA ASN A 158 7.43 -1.12 2.53
C ASN A 158 8.43 -2.15 3.08
N VAL A 159 9.62 -1.68 3.49
CA VAL A 159 10.66 -2.57 4.02
C VAL A 159 10.18 -3.27 5.29
N ALA A 160 9.51 -2.55 6.20
CA ALA A 160 8.95 -3.12 7.42
C ALA A 160 7.89 -4.19 7.12
N ILE A 161 6.92 -3.90 6.25
CA ILE A 161 5.87 -4.84 5.84
C ILE A 161 6.45 -6.07 5.15
N LYS A 162 7.42 -5.87 4.26
CA LYS A 162 8.12 -6.97 3.56
C LYS A 162 8.85 -7.88 4.55
N ALA A 163 9.52 -7.32 5.55
CA ALA A 163 10.22 -8.08 6.59
C ALA A 163 9.24 -8.95 7.40
N ILE A 164 8.12 -8.37 7.84
CA ILE A 164 7.05 -9.10 8.56
C ILE A 164 6.50 -10.24 7.70
N TYR A 165 6.22 -9.98 6.43
CA TYR A 165 5.67 -10.98 5.51
C TYR A 165 6.65 -12.14 5.26
N GLU A 166 7.94 -11.85 5.06
CA GLU A 166 8.96 -12.87 4.81
C GLU A 166 9.25 -13.71 6.06
N GLN A 167 9.28 -13.12 7.25
CA GLN A 167 9.40 -13.87 8.51
C GLN A 167 8.25 -14.86 8.69
N THR A 168 7.01 -14.41 8.44
CA THR A 168 5.81 -15.25 8.54
C THR A 168 5.84 -16.41 7.53
N SER A 169 6.46 -16.20 6.37
CA SER A 169 6.62 -17.22 5.32
C SER A 169 7.74 -18.22 5.64
N CYS A 170 8.86 -17.78 6.22
CA CYS A 170 9.97 -18.65 6.63
C CYS A 170 9.61 -19.56 7.82
N ILE A 171 8.79 -19.08 8.76
CA ILE A 171 8.30 -19.89 9.89
C ILE A 171 7.49 -21.09 9.39
N LYS A 172 6.75 -20.96 8.28
CA LYS A 172 5.97 -22.05 7.67
C LYS A 172 6.86 -23.14 7.09
N ASN A 173 7.90 -22.77 6.34
CA ASN A 173 8.79 -23.76 5.69
C ASN A 173 9.62 -24.59 6.70
N LYS A 174 9.96 -24.03 7.86
CA LYS A 174 10.62 -24.78 8.94
C LYS A 174 9.70 -25.73 9.71
N GLN A 175 8.38 -25.60 9.56
CA GLN A 175 7.40 -26.48 10.22
C GLN A 175 6.96 -27.66 9.33
N THR A 176 7.35 -27.66 8.06
CA THR A 176 7.04 -28.70 7.07
C THR A 176 8.22 -29.64 6.77
N THR A 177 9.34 -29.50 7.48
CA THR A 177 10.53 -30.37 7.42
C THR A 177 10.76 -30.98 8.80
#